data_AF-A0A7C6WRY1-F1
#
_entry.id   AF-A0A7C6WRY1-F1
#
_cell.length_a   1.000
_cell.length_b   1.000
_cell.length_c   1.000
_cell.angle_alpha   90.00
_cell.angle_beta   90.00
_cell.angle_gamma   90.00
#
_symmetry.space_group_name_H-M   'P 1'
#
loop_
_entity.id
_entity.type
_entity.pdbx_description
1 polymer ?
#
loop_
_entity_poly.entity_id
_entity_poly.type
_entity_poly.pdbx_seq_one_letter_code
_entity_poly.pdbx_strand_id
1 'polypeptide(L)'
;MIIAAVLLALLLSWGFWECACHRKYTAQVPMRILVNGTRGKTSVARLTAAALNEAGIRTYAKTTGSQARWIAPDGTETDYRGTRRPNLMEQLKFFRQAVQGGAHAVVVECMAIAAENQRVMAQHLVRPTHVLLTNAFVDHLDEIGDSVDITAQTLALSVPTGAQVFVGNDNFDHVLPQAVRARPFDDAHYLSSLQFATHPD
;
A
#
# COMPACT_ATOMS: atom_id res chain seq x y z
N MET A 1 9.02 -7.06 -41.31
CA MET A 1 9.15 -5.76 -40.60
C MET A 1 7.79 -5.13 -40.27
N ILE A 2 6.85 -5.00 -41.23
CA ILE A 2 5.51 -4.41 -40.98
C ILE A 2 4.72 -5.17 -39.91
N ILE A 3 4.65 -6.51 -39.98
CA ILE A 3 3.94 -7.33 -38.98
C ILE A 3 4.50 -7.12 -37.56
N ALA A 4 5.83 -7.12 -37.42
CA ALA A 4 6.48 -6.89 -36.13
C ALA A 4 6.17 -5.48 -35.58
N ALA A 5 6.14 -4.46 -36.44
CA ALA A 5 5.78 -3.11 -36.04
C ALA A 5 4.30 -3.01 -35.60
N VAL A 6 3.39 -3.68 -36.30
CA VAL A 6 1.96 -3.73 -35.92
C VAL A 6 1.78 -4.45 -34.59
N LEU A 7 2.41 -5.60 -34.38
CA LEU A 7 2.34 -6.34 -33.11
C LEU A 7 2.91 -5.52 -31.94
N LEU A 8 4.03 -4.83 -32.15
CA LEU A 8 4.61 -3.93 -31.16
C LEU A 8 3.65 -2.78 -30.82
N ALA A 9 3.06 -2.14 -31.83
CA ALA A 9 2.11 -1.05 -31.64
C ALA A 9 0.86 -1.51 -30.85
N LEU A 10 0.33 -2.69 -31.15
CA LEU A 10 -0.80 -3.27 -30.41
C LEU A 10 -0.44 -3.54 -28.94
N LEU A 11 0.74 -4.12 -28.69
CA LEU A 11 1.20 -4.43 -27.33
C LEU A 11 1.44 -3.17 -26.50
N LEU A 12 2.05 -2.12 -27.08
CA LEU A 12 2.23 -0.83 -26.42
C LEU A 12 0.89 -0.14 -26.14
N SER A 13 -0.04 -0.18 -27.10
CA SER A 13 -1.38 0.39 -26.93
C SER A 13 -2.15 -0.30 -25.81
N TRP A 14 -2.06 -1.63 -25.74
CA TRP A 14 -2.66 -2.42 -24.67
C TRP A 14 -2.07 -2.08 -23.30
N GLY A 15 -0.74 -2.00 -23.19
CA GLY A 15 -0.07 -1.61 -21.94
C GLY A 15 -0.44 -0.20 -21.49
N PHE A 16 -0.54 0.76 -22.42
CA PHE A 16 -0.99 2.11 -22.10
C PHE A 16 -2.43 2.13 -21.60
N TRP A 17 -3.31 1.35 -22.24
CA TRP A 17 -4.71 1.20 -21.82
C TRP A 17 -4.82 0.62 -20.41
N GLU A 18 -4.10 -0.46 -20.10
CA GLU A 18 -4.10 -1.07 -18.78
C GLU A 18 -3.62 -0.09 -17.70
N CYS A 19 -2.52 0.63 -17.95
CA CYS A 19 -2.00 1.67 -17.07
C CYS A 19 -3.03 2.81 -16.85
N ALA A 20 -3.72 3.24 -17.90
CA ALA A 20 -4.73 4.27 -17.82
C ALA A 20 -5.97 3.81 -17.02
N CYS A 21 -6.43 2.59 -17.24
CA CYS A 21 -7.51 1.96 -16.49
C CYS A 21 -7.14 1.82 -15.01
N HIS A 22 -5.94 1.32 -14.70
CA HIS A 22 -5.48 1.18 -13.32
C HIS A 22 -5.43 2.52 -12.60
N ARG A 23 -4.88 3.56 -13.25
CA ARG A 23 -4.86 4.91 -12.70
C ARG A 23 -6.26 5.43 -12.37
N LYS A 24 -7.27 5.13 -13.20
CA LYS A 24 -8.67 5.46 -12.91
C LYS A 24 -9.21 4.71 -11.70
N TYR A 25 -8.89 3.42 -11.53
CA TYR A 25 -9.31 2.66 -10.36
C TYR A 25 -8.66 3.20 -9.08
N THR A 26 -7.35 3.45 -9.10
CA THR A 26 -6.65 4.04 -7.96
C THR A 26 -7.21 5.41 -7.58
N ALA A 27 -7.55 6.26 -8.55
CA ALA A 27 -8.13 7.58 -8.29
C ALA A 27 -9.55 7.52 -7.69
N GLN A 28 -10.29 6.42 -7.89
CA GLN A 28 -11.65 6.23 -7.37
C GLN A 28 -11.68 5.80 -5.90
N VAL A 29 -10.56 5.34 -5.32
CA VAL A 29 -10.48 4.97 -3.91
C VAL A 29 -9.81 6.12 -3.14
N PRO A 30 -10.55 6.93 -2.37
CA PRO A 30 -9.99 8.13 -1.72
C PRO A 30 -8.86 7.82 -0.74
N MET A 31 -9.04 6.79 0.10
CA MET A 31 -8.08 6.42 1.14
C MET A 31 -7.29 5.18 0.72
N ARG A 32 -6.01 5.38 0.40
CA ARG A 32 -5.11 4.30 -0.03
C ARG A 32 -3.97 4.19 0.96
N ILE A 33 -3.95 3.10 1.70
CA ILE A 33 -3.02 2.87 2.80
C ILE A 33 -2.03 1.79 2.37
N LEU A 34 -0.74 2.12 2.36
CA LEU A 34 0.33 1.17 2.13
C LEU A 34 0.97 0.81 3.48
N VAL A 35 1.01 -0.47 3.82
CA VAL A 35 1.68 -0.97 5.02
C VAL A 35 3.03 -1.56 4.62
N ASN A 36 4.11 -0.95 5.07
CA ASN A 36 5.47 -1.33 4.72
C ASN A 36 6.36 -1.45 5.96
N GLY A 37 7.52 -2.07 5.82
CA GLY A 37 8.43 -2.39 6.92
C GLY A 37 8.95 -3.81 6.84
N THR A 38 9.90 -4.17 7.69
CA THR A 38 10.48 -5.52 7.65
C THR A 38 9.54 -6.57 8.22
N ARG A 39 8.97 -6.34 9.41
CA ARG A 39 8.13 -7.30 10.14
C ARG A 39 6.77 -6.73 10.51
N GLY A 40 5.79 -7.60 10.73
CA GLY A 40 4.46 -7.22 11.23
C GLY A 40 3.49 -6.63 10.20
N LYS A 41 3.88 -6.50 8.93
CA LYS A 41 3.04 -5.87 7.88
C LYS A 41 1.67 -6.52 7.74
N THR A 42 1.58 -7.85 7.70
CA THR A 42 0.31 -8.58 7.56
C THR A 42 -0.63 -8.30 8.73
N SER A 43 -0.14 -8.33 9.96
CA SER A 43 -0.95 -8.07 11.16
C SER A 43 -1.45 -6.62 11.16
N VAL A 44 -0.57 -5.65 10.89
CA VAL A 44 -0.95 -4.24 10.81
C VAL A 44 -1.96 -4.01 9.68
N ALA A 45 -1.77 -4.61 8.50
CA ALA A 45 -2.73 -4.48 7.40
C ALA A 45 -4.14 -4.99 7.78
N ARG A 46 -4.20 -6.13 8.48
CA ARG A 46 -5.47 -6.71 8.95
C ARG A 46 -6.14 -5.85 10.01
N LEU A 47 -5.38 -5.42 11.03
CA LEU A 47 -5.90 -4.59 12.11
C LEU A 47 -6.38 -3.23 11.59
N THR A 48 -5.62 -2.58 10.70
CA THR A 48 -6.02 -1.32 10.08
C THR A 48 -7.31 -1.49 9.29
N ALA A 49 -7.45 -2.56 8.50
CA ALA A 49 -8.66 -2.81 7.74
C ALA A 49 -9.87 -3.08 8.64
N ALA A 50 -9.71 -3.87 9.70
CA ALA A 50 -10.76 -4.14 10.66
C ALA A 50 -11.20 -2.85 11.39
N ALA A 51 -10.24 -2.05 11.87
CA ALA A 51 -10.51 -0.79 12.56
C ALA A 51 -11.26 0.22 11.68
N LEU A 52 -10.87 0.34 10.40
CA LEU A 52 -11.57 1.24 9.47
C LEU A 52 -12.99 0.76 9.15
N ASN A 53 -13.18 -0.54 8.96
CA ASN A 53 -14.52 -1.09 8.74
C ASN A 53 -15.43 -0.93 9.96
N GLU A 54 -14.91 -1.15 11.17
CA GLU A 54 -15.64 -0.88 12.42
C GLU A 54 -16.02 0.59 12.56
N ALA A 55 -15.16 1.50 12.10
CA ALA A 55 -15.44 2.94 12.03
C ALA A 55 -16.40 3.34 10.88
N GLY A 56 -17.02 2.38 10.19
CA GLY A 56 -17.96 2.62 9.10
C GLY A 56 -17.32 2.98 7.76
N ILE A 57 -15.99 2.89 7.63
CA ILE A 57 -15.27 3.14 6.39
C ILE A 57 -15.14 1.83 5.62
N ARG A 58 -15.88 1.71 4.51
CA ARG A 58 -15.88 0.50 3.68
C ARG A 58 -14.49 0.22 3.09
N THR A 59 -13.79 -0.73 3.70
CA THR A 59 -12.37 -0.96 3.48
C THR A 59 -12.10 -2.37 2.99
N TYR A 60 -11.36 -2.48 1.90
CA TYR A 60 -10.82 -3.76 1.41
C TYR A 60 -9.34 -3.85 1.74
N ALA A 61 -8.83 -5.04 2.03
CA ALA A 61 -7.40 -5.23 2.28
C ALA A 61 -6.78 -6.35 1.47
N LYS A 62 -5.48 -6.23 1.23
CA LYS A 62 -4.65 -7.22 0.55
C LYS A 62 -3.42 -7.54 1.40
N THR A 63 -3.26 -8.81 1.75
CA THR A 63 -2.05 -9.34 2.40
C THR A 63 -1.20 -10.14 1.43
N THR A 64 0.09 -10.26 1.71
CA THR A 64 1.08 -10.84 0.80
C THR A 64 1.97 -11.93 1.39
N GLY A 65 1.97 -12.09 2.72
CA GLY A 65 2.74 -13.12 3.44
C GLY A 65 2.34 -14.56 3.14
N SER A 66 2.60 -15.47 4.09
CA SER A 66 2.41 -16.93 3.94
C SER A 66 1.01 -17.33 3.48
N GLN A 67 0.01 -16.50 3.79
CA GLN A 67 -1.33 -16.59 3.23
C GLN A 67 -1.69 -15.27 2.55
N ALA A 68 -1.69 -15.30 1.22
CA ALA A 68 -2.07 -14.18 0.38
C ALA A 68 -3.60 -14.07 0.33
N ARG A 69 -4.16 -13.05 1.01
CA ARG A 69 -5.61 -12.89 1.15
C ARG A 69 -6.09 -11.55 0.63
N TRP A 70 -7.26 -11.57 0.01
CA TRP A 70 -8.13 -10.40 -0.10
C TRP A 70 -9.13 -10.45 1.05
N ILE A 71 -9.30 -9.34 1.72
CA ILE A 71 -10.17 -9.19 2.88
C ILE A 71 -11.25 -8.18 2.48
N ALA A 72 -12.51 -8.61 2.53
CA ALA A 72 -13.66 -7.77 2.25
C ALA A 72 -14.08 -6.96 3.49
N PRO A 73 -14.95 -5.94 3.34
CA PRO A 73 -15.39 -5.08 4.44
C PRO A 73 -16.06 -5.81 5.61
N ASP A 74 -16.67 -6.97 5.34
CA ASP A 74 -17.29 -7.85 6.34
C ASP A 74 -16.29 -8.78 7.04
N GLY A 75 -14.99 -8.67 6.72
CA GLY A 75 -13.92 -9.53 7.22
C GLY A 75 -13.75 -10.83 6.45
N THR A 76 -14.58 -11.11 5.43
CA THR A 76 -14.45 -12.33 4.62
C THR A 76 -13.11 -12.37 3.90
N GLU A 77 -12.39 -13.48 4.03
CA GLU A 77 -11.08 -13.67 3.42
C GLU A 77 -11.09 -14.65 2.26
N THR A 78 -10.57 -14.21 1.11
CA THR A 78 -10.43 -15.04 -0.09
C THR A 78 -8.97 -15.18 -0.48
N ASP A 79 -8.51 -16.41 -0.73
CA ASP A 79 -7.21 -16.63 -1.35
C ASP A 79 -7.25 -16.19 -2.81
N TYR A 80 -6.30 -15.35 -3.23
CA TYR A 80 -6.20 -14.87 -4.62
C TYR A 80 -4.97 -15.38 -5.36
N ARG A 81 -3.99 -15.97 -4.66
CA ARG A 81 -2.68 -16.33 -5.26
C ARG A 81 -2.54 -17.83 -5.46
N GLY A 82 -3.04 -18.65 -4.54
CA GLY A 82 -2.81 -20.08 -4.48
C GLY A 82 -1.31 -20.38 -4.43
N THR A 83 -0.85 -21.26 -5.32
CA THR A 83 0.56 -21.67 -5.43
C THR A 83 1.42 -20.77 -6.32
N ARG A 84 0.85 -19.69 -6.88
CA ARG A 84 1.58 -18.79 -7.78
C ARG A 84 2.62 -17.98 -7.01
N ARG A 85 3.71 -17.62 -7.69
CA ARG A 85 4.74 -16.72 -7.12
C ARG A 85 4.17 -15.32 -6.88
N PRO A 86 4.65 -14.60 -5.84
CA PRO A 86 4.28 -13.20 -5.62
C PRO A 86 4.55 -12.36 -6.87
N ASN A 87 3.57 -11.54 -7.24
CA ASN A 87 3.71 -10.62 -8.36
C ASN A 87 3.22 -9.22 -7.98
N LEU A 88 4.07 -8.22 -8.22
CA LEU A 88 3.74 -6.82 -7.92
C LEU A 88 2.49 -6.33 -8.67
N MET A 89 2.21 -6.90 -9.84
CA MET A 89 1.06 -6.56 -10.70
C MET A 89 -0.28 -7.08 -10.15
N GLU A 90 -0.28 -7.89 -9.09
CA GLU A 90 -1.52 -8.31 -8.39
C GLU A 90 -2.38 -7.11 -7.93
N GLN A 91 -1.76 -5.93 -7.77
CA GLN A 91 -2.42 -4.71 -7.34
C GLN A 91 -3.52 -4.27 -8.32
N LEU A 92 -3.33 -4.49 -9.63
CA LEU A 92 -4.29 -4.09 -10.65
C LEU A 92 -5.65 -4.77 -10.45
N LYS A 93 -5.63 -6.09 -10.21
CA LYS A 93 -6.85 -6.88 -9.97
C LYS A 93 -7.51 -6.48 -8.64
N PHE A 94 -6.71 -6.32 -7.60
CA PHE A 94 -7.20 -5.91 -6.28
C PHE A 94 -7.93 -4.55 -6.33
N PHE A 95 -7.32 -3.52 -6.94
CA PHE A 95 -7.95 -2.20 -7.06
C PHE A 95 -9.23 -2.24 -7.89
N ARG A 96 -9.25 -3.00 -8.99
CA ARG A 96 -10.46 -3.18 -9.79
C ARG A 96 -11.61 -3.76 -8.95
N GLN A 97 -11.35 -4.81 -8.17
CA GLN A 97 -12.37 -5.42 -7.33
C GLN A 97 -12.80 -4.51 -6.17
N ALA A 98 -11.85 -3.82 -5.54
CA ALA A 98 -12.17 -2.85 -4.48
C ALA A 98 -13.11 -1.76 -5.00
N VAL A 99 -12.83 -1.19 -6.17
CA VAL A 99 -13.70 -0.19 -6.82
C VAL A 99 -15.07 -0.77 -7.17
N GLN A 100 -15.13 -1.96 -7.76
CA GLN A 100 -16.40 -2.64 -8.05
C GLN A 100 -17.21 -2.91 -6.77
N GLY A 101 -16.52 -3.17 -5.66
CA GLY A 101 -17.10 -3.34 -4.34
C GLY A 101 -17.41 -2.03 -3.61
N GLY A 102 -17.22 -0.86 -4.22
CA GLY A 102 -17.52 0.45 -3.61
C GLY A 102 -16.56 0.84 -2.48
N ALA A 103 -15.30 0.41 -2.53
CA ALA A 103 -14.31 0.72 -1.52
C ALA A 103 -14.12 2.24 -1.34
N HIS A 104 -14.27 2.71 -0.10
CA HIS A 104 -13.82 4.05 0.28
C HIS A 104 -12.34 4.04 0.68
N ALA A 105 -11.89 2.92 1.26
CA ALA A 105 -10.49 2.72 1.60
C ALA A 105 -9.94 1.38 1.12
N VAL A 106 -8.63 1.35 0.88
CA VAL A 106 -7.88 0.10 0.70
C VAL A 106 -6.64 0.07 1.58
N VAL A 107 -6.32 -1.12 2.10
CA VAL A 107 -5.09 -1.39 2.84
C VAL A 107 -4.27 -2.42 2.09
N VAL A 108 -3.05 -2.07 1.70
CA VAL A 108 -2.17 -2.93 0.91
C VAL A 108 -0.90 -3.24 1.70
N GLU A 109 -0.65 -4.52 1.96
CA GLU A 109 0.64 -4.98 2.45
C GLU A 109 1.70 -4.86 1.33
N CYS A 110 2.81 -4.19 1.63
CA CYS A 110 3.93 -4.06 0.71
C CYS A 110 4.75 -5.35 0.66
N MET A 111 4.97 -5.85 -0.55
CA MET A 111 5.83 -7.00 -0.85
C MET A 111 7.13 -6.60 -1.57
N ALA A 112 7.33 -5.30 -1.81
CA ALA A 112 8.54 -4.83 -2.49
C ALA A 112 9.72 -4.98 -1.54
N ILE A 113 10.80 -5.58 -2.04
CA ILE A 113 12.07 -5.68 -1.34
C ILE A 113 13.00 -4.60 -1.89
N ALA A 114 13.32 -4.70 -3.19
CA ALA A 114 14.19 -3.78 -3.90
C ALA A 114 13.65 -2.34 -4.02
N ALA A 115 14.57 -1.37 -4.01
CA ALA A 115 14.30 0.08 -4.03
C ALA A 115 13.43 0.54 -5.22
N GLU A 116 13.64 -0.01 -6.41
CA GLU A 116 12.83 0.29 -7.60
C GLU A 116 11.38 -0.16 -7.42
N ASN A 117 11.16 -1.32 -6.79
CA ASN A 117 9.82 -1.83 -6.54
C ASN A 117 9.08 -0.98 -5.49
N GLN A 118 9.81 -0.42 -4.51
CA GLN A 118 9.24 0.55 -3.56
C GLN A 118 8.69 1.77 -4.29
N ARG A 119 9.48 2.34 -5.22
CA ARG A 119 9.05 3.47 -6.05
C ARG A 119 7.87 3.12 -6.94
N VAL A 120 7.88 1.94 -7.55
CA VAL A 120 6.77 1.47 -8.41
C VAL A 120 5.47 1.34 -7.60
N MET A 121 5.53 0.83 -6.37
CA MET A 121 4.38 0.79 -5.47
C MET A 121 3.84 2.20 -5.16
N ALA A 122 4.73 3.14 -4.87
CA ALA A 122 4.37 4.52 -4.55
C ALA A 122 3.84 5.33 -5.74
N GLN A 123 4.44 5.18 -6.91
CA GLN A 123 4.20 6.08 -8.05
C GLN A 123 3.15 5.54 -9.03
N HIS A 124 3.06 4.22 -9.18
CA HIS A 124 2.29 3.60 -10.26
C HIS A 124 1.19 2.66 -9.77
N LEU A 125 1.46 1.84 -8.75
CA LEU A 125 0.53 0.77 -8.38
C LEU A 125 -0.44 1.16 -7.28
N VAL A 126 0.04 1.57 -6.10
CA VAL A 126 -0.83 1.88 -4.96
C VAL A 126 -1.13 3.37 -4.87
N ARG A 127 -0.14 4.23 -5.18
CA ARG A 127 -0.27 5.70 -5.05
C ARG A 127 -0.83 6.11 -3.69
N PRO A 128 -0.22 5.65 -2.59
CA PRO A 128 -0.80 5.75 -1.28
C PRO A 128 -1.01 7.21 -0.86
N THR A 129 -2.12 7.44 -0.17
CA THR A 129 -2.40 8.66 0.59
C THR A 129 -1.82 8.60 2.00
N HIS A 130 -1.69 7.38 2.54
CA HIS A 130 -1.16 7.12 3.86
C HIS A 130 -0.18 5.96 3.76
N VAL A 131 0.96 6.05 4.44
CA VAL A 131 1.94 4.97 4.54
C VAL A 131 2.17 4.65 6.01
N LEU A 132 2.00 3.39 6.37
CA LEU A 132 2.33 2.85 7.69
C LEU A 132 3.68 2.15 7.58
N LEU A 133 4.71 2.68 8.22
CA LEU A 133 6.05 2.10 8.30
C LEU A 133 6.18 1.39 9.64
N THR A 134 6.15 0.06 9.67
CA THR A 134 6.08 -0.71 10.92
C THR A 134 7.40 -0.73 11.68
N ASN A 135 8.49 -1.08 10.99
CA ASN A 135 9.86 -1.16 11.52
C ASN A 135 10.84 -1.29 10.37
N ALA A 136 12.09 -0.95 10.63
CA ALA A 136 13.24 -1.22 9.78
C ALA A 136 14.27 -2.04 10.58
N PHE A 137 14.35 -3.34 10.32
CA PHE A 137 15.42 -4.21 10.83
C PHE A 137 16.32 -4.63 9.68
N VAL A 138 17.55 -5.05 9.97
CA VAL A 138 18.38 -5.70 8.95
C VAL A 138 17.75 -7.06 8.64
N ASP A 139 17.15 -7.17 7.46
CA ASP A 139 16.52 -8.36 6.92
C ASP A 139 16.85 -8.38 5.42
N HIS A 140 17.16 -9.54 4.85
CA HIS A 140 17.61 -9.66 3.45
C HIS A 140 18.85 -8.81 3.10
N LEU A 141 20.00 -9.12 3.71
CA LEU A 141 21.30 -8.45 3.52
C LEU A 141 21.67 -8.19 2.04
N ASP A 142 21.31 -9.08 1.13
CA ASP A 142 21.64 -8.96 -0.29
C ASP A 142 20.74 -7.97 -1.07
N GLU A 143 19.56 -7.60 -0.55
CA GLU A 143 18.53 -6.85 -1.30
C GLU A 143 18.10 -5.52 -0.67
N ILE A 144 18.17 -5.36 0.66
CA ILE A 144 17.67 -4.17 1.36
C ILE A 144 18.80 -3.28 1.90
N GLY A 145 19.94 -3.87 2.29
CA GLY A 145 21.09 -3.16 2.82
C GLY A 145 21.77 -3.89 3.99
N ASP A 146 23.01 -3.50 4.28
CA ASP A 146 23.85 -4.03 5.36
C ASP A 146 23.57 -3.40 6.73
N SER A 147 22.64 -2.44 6.79
CA SER A 147 22.35 -1.64 7.97
C SER A 147 20.87 -1.22 8.06
N VAL A 148 20.45 -0.91 9.29
CA VAL A 148 19.11 -0.39 9.59
C VAL A 148 18.82 0.90 8.81
N ASP A 149 19.82 1.76 8.64
CA ASP A 149 19.66 3.05 7.96
C ASP A 149 19.38 2.86 6.47
N ILE A 150 20.12 1.99 5.77
CA ILE A 150 19.85 1.68 4.36
C ILE A 150 18.49 1.02 4.22
N THR A 151 18.10 0.15 5.16
CA THR A 151 16.77 -0.45 5.18
C THR A 151 15.68 0.62 5.31
N ALA A 152 15.84 1.54 6.25
CA ALA A 152 14.90 2.63 6.46
C ALA A 152 14.81 3.54 5.22
N GLN A 153 15.94 3.88 4.59
CA GLN A 153 16.01 4.63 3.33
C GLN A 153 15.29 3.92 2.19
N THR A 154 15.53 2.63 2.01
CA THR A 154 14.87 1.81 0.97
C THR A 154 13.36 1.77 1.19
N LEU A 155 12.90 1.51 2.41
CA LEU A 155 11.47 1.48 2.74
C LEU A 155 10.81 2.85 2.56
N ALA A 156 11.50 3.94 2.88
CA ALA A 156 10.99 5.30 2.72
C ALA A 156 10.73 5.69 1.25
N LEU A 157 11.35 5.01 0.28
CA LEU A 157 11.04 5.19 -1.15
C LEU A 157 9.59 4.84 -1.52
N SER A 158 8.87 4.15 -0.63
CA SER A 158 7.45 3.85 -0.77
C SER A 158 6.52 5.02 -0.41
N VAL A 159 7.08 6.14 0.08
CA VAL A 159 6.35 7.34 0.48
C VAL A 159 6.32 8.37 -0.66
N PRO A 160 5.17 8.60 -1.32
CA PRO A 160 5.04 9.66 -2.31
C PRO A 160 4.85 11.03 -1.64
N THR A 161 5.15 12.10 -2.37
CA THR A 161 4.91 13.48 -1.93
C THR A 161 3.44 13.69 -1.55
N GLY A 162 3.20 14.33 -0.39
CA GLY A 162 1.87 14.64 0.11
C GLY A 162 1.16 13.49 0.83
N ALA A 163 1.77 12.30 0.92
CA ALA A 163 1.24 11.24 1.77
C ALA A 163 1.45 11.55 3.26
N GLN A 164 0.49 11.13 4.09
CA GLN A 164 0.68 11.06 5.53
C GLN A 164 1.47 9.81 5.90
N VAL A 165 2.37 9.90 6.86
CA VAL A 165 3.22 8.77 7.25
C VAL A 165 3.12 8.51 8.73
N PHE A 166 2.94 7.25 9.09
CA PHE A 166 2.91 6.79 10.46
C PHE A 166 4.06 5.80 10.65
N VAL A 167 4.85 6.00 11.69
CA VAL A 167 6.04 5.20 11.96
C VAL A 167 5.84 4.42 13.26
N GLY A 168 6.15 3.13 13.23
CA GLY A 168 6.06 2.25 14.40
C GLY A 168 7.32 2.24 15.25
N ASN A 169 8.41 2.86 14.79
CA ASN A 169 9.63 3.05 15.58
C ASN A 169 10.48 4.23 15.06
N ASP A 170 11.46 4.63 15.87
CA ASP A 170 12.31 5.80 15.66
C ASP A 170 13.37 5.61 14.54
N ASN A 171 13.47 4.40 13.97
CA ASN A 171 14.46 4.08 12.91
C ASN A 171 14.25 4.92 11.63
N PHE A 172 13.08 5.55 11.47
CA PHE A 172 12.73 6.35 10.29
C PHE A 172 12.94 7.86 10.48
N ASP A 173 13.24 8.31 11.70
CA ASP A 173 13.25 9.74 12.05
C ASP A 173 14.26 10.56 11.24
N HIS A 174 15.40 9.96 10.92
CA HIS A 174 16.47 10.62 10.16
C HIS A 174 16.28 10.53 8.64
N VAL A 175 15.36 9.68 8.16
CA VAL A 175 15.15 9.41 6.72
C VAL A 175 13.96 10.20 6.16
N LEU A 176 12.92 10.41 6.96
CA LEU A 176 11.73 11.12 6.53
C LEU A 176 11.98 12.63 6.57
N PRO A 177 11.81 13.37 5.45
CA PRO A 177 11.91 14.83 5.48
C PRO A 177 10.88 15.43 6.43
N GLN A 178 11.21 16.53 7.11
CA GLN A 178 10.28 17.27 7.99
C GLN A 178 8.95 17.68 7.31
N ALA A 179 8.92 17.79 5.98
CA ALA A 179 7.72 18.08 5.19
C ALA A 179 6.71 16.91 5.13
N VAL A 180 7.15 15.70 5.46
CA VAL A 180 6.30 14.53 5.68
C VAL A 180 5.90 14.56 7.15
N ARG A 181 4.60 14.60 7.46
CA ARG A 181 4.13 14.50 8.85
C ARG A 181 4.30 13.06 9.31
N ALA A 182 5.51 12.69 9.71
CA ALA A 182 5.77 11.45 10.44
C ALA A 182 5.06 11.55 11.80
N ARG A 183 4.18 10.58 12.08
CA ARG A 183 3.52 10.44 13.38
C ARG A 183 3.89 9.10 13.98
N PRO A 184 4.41 9.04 15.22
CA PRO A 184 4.53 7.78 15.93
C PRO A 184 3.15 7.08 15.99
N PHE A 185 3.12 5.76 15.76
CA PHE A 185 1.90 4.95 15.85
C PHE A 185 1.32 4.89 17.27
N ASP A 186 2.14 5.21 18.29
CA ASP A 186 1.79 5.15 19.70
C ASP A 186 1.19 6.46 20.27
N ASP A 187 0.86 7.44 19.42
CA ASP A 187 0.25 8.68 19.89
C ASP A 187 -1.27 8.52 20.12
N ALA A 188 -1.63 8.06 21.32
CA ALA A 188 -3.00 7.86 21.80
C ALA A 188 -3.85 9.16 21.81
N HIS A 189 -3.26 10.32 21.55
CA HIS A 189 -3.96 11.61 21.46
C HIS A 189 -4.72 11.85 20.15
N TYR A 190 -4.56 10.99 19.13
CA TYR A 190 -5.27 11.20 17.85
C TYR A 190 -6.78 10.87 17.92
N LEU A 191 -7.19 9.87 18.71
CA LEU A 191 -8.61 9.51 18.87
C LEU A 191 -9.44 10.61 19.56
N SER A 192 -8.82 11.45 20.38
CA SER A 192 -9.47 12.61 21.01
C SER A 192 -9.46 13.87 20.14
N SER A 193 -8.70 13.87 19.03
CA SER A 193 -8.65 14.98 18.05
C SER A 193 -9.66 14.84 16.91
N LEU A 194 -10.34 13.69 16.81
CA LEU A 194 -11.41 13.46 15.85
C LEU A 194 -12.73 14.02 16.42
N GLN A 195 -12.95 15.32 16.22
CA GLN A 195 -14.30 15.87 16.27
C GLN A 195 -15.08 15.29 15.09
N PHE A 196 -15.89 14.26 15.34
CA PHE A 196 -16.93 13.85 14.41
C PHE A 196 -17.89 15.03 14.26
N ALA A 197 -18.17 15.43 13.01
CA ALA A 197 -19.26 16.35 12.75
C ALA A 197 -20.55 15.67 13.23
N THR A 198 -21.11 16.13 14.34
CA THR A 198 -22.49 15.84 14.70
C THR A 198 -23.35 16.49 13.63
N HIS A 199 -24.05 15.68 12.84
CA HIS A 199 -25.17 16.19 12.07
C HIS A 199 -26.21 16.77 13.06
N PRO A 200 -26.75 17.98 12.83
CA PRO A 200 -27.95 18.44 13.53
C PRO A 200 -29.12 17.54 13.07
N ASP A 201 -30.05 17.09 13.91
CA ASP A 201 -30.69 17.68 15.09
C ASP A 201 -30.84 16.69 16.26
#